data_AF-A0AAE1SHE7-F1
#
_entry.id   AF-A0AAE1SHE7-F1
#
_cell.length_a   1.000
_cell.length_b   1.000
_cell.length_c   1.000
_cell.angle_alpha   90.00
_cell.angle_beta   90.00
_cell.angle_gamma   90.00
#
_symmetry.space_group_name_H-M   'P 1'
#
loop_
_entity.id
_entity.type
_entity.pdbx_description
1 polymer ?
#
loop_
_entity_poly.entity_id
_entity_poly.type
_entity_poly.pdbx_seq_one_letter_code
_entity_poly.pdbx_strand_id
1 'polypeptide(L)'
;MAKPSISKSLYGVLFIVFLLSGVEAKECNEGLPWVTTECEGEEPGGQCWNECQNRHGLSVKASCRDSVALPTQFCWCSWSC
;
A
#
# COMPACT_ATOMS: atom_id res chain seq x y z
N MET A 1 -4.70 -51.22 15.46
CA MET A 1 -3.94 -50.10 14.86
C MET A 1 -4.76 -49.51 13.72
N ALA A 2 -5.47 -48.41 13.97
CA ALA A 2 -6.19 -47.69 12.92
C ALA A 2 -5.21 -46.73 12.23
N LYS A 3 -4.95 -46.95 10.94
CA LYS A 3 -4.24 -45.98 10.09
C LYS A 3 -5.12 -44.73 10.00
N PRO A 4 -4.63 -43.52 10.32
CA PRO A 4 -5.40 -42.31 10.05
C PRO A 4 -5.51 -42.18 8.53
N SER A 5 -6.71 -42.42 8.01
CA SER A 5 -7.07 -42.02 6.65
C SER A 5 -7.16 -40.49 6.68
N ILE A 6 -6.05 -39.84 6.33
CA ILE A 6 -5.94 -38.38 6.24
C ILE A 6 -6.93 -37.97 5.14
N SER A 7 -8.11 -37.60 5.61
CA SER A 7 -9.31 -37.40 4.82
C SER A 7 -9.07 -36.29 3.80
N LYS A 8 -9.52 -36.51 2.57
CA LYS A 8 -9.53 -35.56 1.43
C LYS A 8 -9.95 -34.12 1.83
N SER A 9 -10.70 -33.98 2.92
CA SER A 9 -11.07 -32.71 3.54
C SER A 9 -9.88 -31.81 3.91
N LEU A 10 -8.76 -32.37 4.40
CA LEU A 10 -7.60 -31.57 4.82
C LEU A 10 -6.93 -30.87 3.64
N TYR A 11 -6.85 -31.55 2.49
CA TYR A 11 -6.34 -30.99 1.25
C TYR A 11 -7.25 -29.89 0.70
N GLY A 12 -8.58 -30.05 0.82
CA GLY A 12 -9.54 -29.01 0.43
C GLY A 12 -9.36 -27.73 1.25
N VAL A 13 -9.18 -27.84 2.56
CA VAL A 13 -8.96 -26.68 3.44
C VAL A 13 -7.62 -25.99 3.11
N LEU A 14 -6.55 -26.75 2.92
CA LEU A 14 -5.24 -26.19 2.53
C LEU A 14 -5.30 -25.48 1.16
N PHE A 15 -6.06 -26.03 0.20
CA PHE A 15 -6.22 -25.44 -1.12
C PHE A 15 -6.99 -24.10 -1.07
N ILE A 16 -8.03 -24.01 -0.24
CA ILE A 16 -8.79 -22.76 -0.03
C ILE A 16 -7.91 -21.70 0.65
N VAL A 17 -7.10 -22.07 1.66
CA VAL A 17 -6.15 -21.17 2.30
C VAL A 17 -5.10 -20.67 1.30
N PHE A 18 -4.60 -21.53 0.41
CA PHE A 18 -3.63 -21.17 -0.62
C PHE A 18 -4.21 -20.19 -1.65
N LEU A 19 -5.47 -20.38 -2.08
CA LEU A 19 -6.17 -19.45 -2.97
C LEU A 19 -6.43 -18.08 -2.33
N LEU A 20 -6.64 -18.02 -1.02
CA LEU A 20 -6.84 -16.77 -0.27
C LEU A 20 -5.53 -15.99 -0.02
N SER A 21 -4.37 -16.63 -0.20
CA SER A 21 -3.07 -16.10 0.21
C SER A 21 -2.31 -15.34 -0.88
N GLY A 22 -2.86 -15.14 -2.08
CA GLY A 22 -2.01 -14.92 -3.26
C GLY A 22 -2.39 -13.83 -4.25
N VAL A 23 -2.98 -12.72 -3.82
CA VAL A 23 -2.95 -11.50 -4.63
C VAL A 23 -2.37 -10.38 -3.77
N GLU A 24 -1.04 -10.32 -3.70
CA GLU A 24 -0.38 -9.09 -3.28
C GLU A 24 -0.80 -8.00 -4.28
N ALA A 25 -1.62 -7.06 -3.81
CA ALA A 25 -1.99 -5.91 -4.61
C ALA A 25 -0.71 -5.15 -4.95
N LYS A 26 -0.52 -4.84 -6.23
CA LYS A 26 0.69 -4.17 -6.68
C LYS A 26 0.65 -2.75 -6.11
N GLU A 27 1.67 -2.33 -5.38
CA GLU A 27 1.70 -0.95 -4.91
C GLU A 27 2.22 -0.02 -6.01
N CYS A 28 1.37 0.94 -6.41
CA CYS A 28 1.73 2.06 -7.24
C CYS A 28 2.11 3.26 -6.36
N ASN A 29 2.98 4.11 -6.90
CA ASN A 29 3.50 5.27 -6.19
C ASN A 29 3.62 6.46 -7.15
N GLU A 30 3.33 7.67 -6.66
CA GLU A 30 3.51 8.92 -7.39
C GLU A 30 4.02 10.02 -6.46
N GLY A 31 5.07 10.72 -6.89
CA GLY A 31 5.61 11.88 -6.19
C GLY A 31 4.98 13.18 -6.70
N LEU A 32 4.59 14.08 -5.79
CA LEU A 32 4.04 15.41 -6.09
C LEU A 32 5.06 16.49 -5.69
N PRO A 33 6.12 16.72 -6.49
CA PRO A 33 7.23 17.62 -6.14
C PRO A 33 6.84 19.10 -6.02
N TRP A 34 5.62 19.49 -6.41
CA TRP A 34 5.07 20.84 -6.21
C TRP A 34 4.41 21.03 -4.84
N VAL A 35 4.16 19.95 -4.09
CA VAL A 35 3.57 19.99 -2.74
C VAL A 35 4.70 19.80 -1.71
N THR A 36 5.51 20.84 -1.54
CA THR A 36 6.75 20.80 -0.72
C THR A 36 6.62 21.49 0.63
N THR A 37 5.69 22.45 0.78
CA THR A 37 5.58 23.32 1.96
C THR A 37 4.77 22.74 3.11
N GLU A 38 4.15 21.56 2.93
CA GLU A 38 3.27 20.93 3.93
C GLU A 38 3.83 19.62 4.49
N CYS A 39 5.14 19.40 4.31
CA CYS A 39 5.82 18.23 4.85
C CYS A 39 6.70 18.63 6.03
N GLU A 40 6.30 18.24 7.24
CA GLU A 40 7.13 18.27 8.44
C GLU A 40 7.37 16.83 8.91
N GLY A 41 8.52 16.26 8.55
CA GLY A 41 8.88 14.89 8.92
C GLY A 41 8.21 13.87 8.01
N GLU A 42 7.70 12.77 8.58
CA GLU A 42 7.05 11.70 7.81
C GLU A 42 5.54 11.92 7.61
N GLU A 43 4.92 12.81 8.40
CA GLU A 43 3.48 13.04 8.37
C GLU A 43 3.10 14.05 7.26
N PRO A 44 2.19 13.68 6.34
CA PRO A 44 1.70 14.59 5.33
C PRO A 44 0.73 15.62 5.92
N GLY A 45 0.90 16.89 5.55
CA GLY A 45 -0.12 17.92 5.77
C GLY A 45 -1.42 17.64 5.00
N GLY A 46 -2.45 18.41 5.34
CA GLY A 46 -3.80 18.22 4.79
C GLY A 46 -3.88 18.38 3.27
N GLN A 47 -3.11 19.30 2.68
CA GLN A 47 -3.08 19.48 1.23
C GLN A 47 -2.45 18.28 0.52
N CYS A 48 -1.37 17.71 1.06
CA CYS A 48 -0.74 16.51 0.51
C CYS A 48 -1.74 15.34 0.46
N TRP A 49 -2.47 15.13 1.56
CA TRP A 49 -3.51 14.11 1.63
C TRP A 49 -4.64 14.34 0.62
N ASN A 50 -5.13 15.57 0.51
CA ASN A 50 -6.21 15.93 -0.41
C ASN A 50 -5.80 15.78 -1.88
N GLU A 51 -4.59 16.20 -2.25
CA GLU A 51 -4.08 16.04 -3.61
C GLU A 51 -3.93 14.57 -3.99
N CYS A 52 -3.39 13.74 -3.09
CA CYS A 52 -3.34 12.30 -3.33
C CYS A 52 -4.74 11.72 -3.55
N GLN A 53 -5.72 12.08 -2.71
CA GLN A 53 -7.10 11.59 -2.82
C GLN A 53 -7.79 12.03 -4.12
N ASN A 54 -7.59 13.29 -4.52
CA ASN A 54 -8.16 13.81 -5.76
C ASN A 54 -7.64 13.08 -7.00
N ARG A 55 -6.40 12.57 -6.97
CA ARG A 55 -5.77 11.90 -8.12
C ARG A 55 -5.99 10.39 -8.15
N HIS A 56 -5.97 9.73 -6.99
CA HIS A 56 -5.99 8.26 -6.90
C HIS A 56 -7.20 7.69 -6.14
N GLY A 57 -8.08 8.55 -5.60
CA GLY A 57 -9.24 8.15 -4.82
C GLY A 57 -8.95 7.98 -3.33
N LEU A 58 -9.98 7.59 -2.57
CA LEU A 58 -9.95 7.61 -1.10
C LEU A 58 -9.05 6.55 -0.45
N SER A 59 -8.64 5.51 -1.18
CA SER A 59 -7.79 4.43 -0.66
C SER A 59 -6.30 4.72 -0.74
N VAL A 60 -5.92 5.89 -1.25
CA VAL A 60 -4.53 6.33 -1.33
C VAL A 60 -3.99 6.70 0.05
N LYS A 61 -2.72 6.40 0.28
CA LYS A 61 -1.95 6.88 1.42
C LYS A 61 -1.07 8.03 0.95
N ALA A 62 -0.94 9.05 1.78
CA ALA A 62 0.04 10.11 1.57
C ALA A 62 1.17 9.97 2.59
N SER A 63 2.36 10.39 2.21
CA SER A 63 3.56 10.43 3.06
C SER A 63 4.48 11.55 2.59
N CYS A 64 5.35 12.02 3.45
CA CYS A 64 6.39 12.97 3.09
C CYS A 64 7.72 12.25 2.87
N ARG A 65 8.41 12.61 1.79
CA ARG A 65 9.72 12.02 1.46
C ARG A 65 10.75 13.07 1.11
N ASP A 66 11.99 12.76 1.44
CA ASP A 66 13.16 13.48 0.95
C ASP A 66 13.52 13.03 -0.47
N SER A 67 13.98 13.96 -1.30
CA SER A 67 14.56 13.67 -2.61
C SER A 67 15.93 14.32 -2.70
N VAL A 68 16.92 13.59 -3.21
CA VAL A 68 18.27 14.15 -3.46
C VAL A 68 18.22 15.32 -4.46
N ALA A 69 17.18 15.38 -5.29
CA ALA A 69 17.02 16.43 -6.29
C ALA A 69 16.34 17.71 -5.75
N LEU A 70 15.70 17.66 -4.58
CA LEU A 70 14.95 18.79 -4.01
C LEU A 70 15.50 19.15 -2.62
N PRO A 71 15.66 20.44 -2.31
CA PRO A 71 16.19 20.87 -1.01
C PRO A 71 15.19 20.69 0.14
N THR A 72 13.95 20.29 -0.15
CA THR A 72 12.85 20.16 0.80
C THR A 72 12.14 18.82 0.60
N GLN A 73 11.48 18.35 1.65
CA GLN A 73 10.55 17.23 1.57
C GLN A 73 9.41 17.54 0.59
N PHE A 74 8.82 16.50 0.02
CA PHE A 74 7.69 16.60 -0.89
C PHE A 74 6.69 15.48 -0.63
N CYS A 75 5.45 15.73 -1.07
CA CYS A 75 4.37 14.78 -0.93
C CYS A 75 4.54 13.55 -1.83
N TRP A 76 4.25 12.37 -1.27
CA TRP A 76 4.35 11.08 -1.91
C TRP A 76 3.07 10.27 -1.69
N CYS A 77 2.40 9.91 -2.78
CA CYS A 77 1.17 9.12 -2.78
C CYS A 77 1.47 7.65 -3.05
N SER A 78 0.86 6.74 -2.30
CA SER A 78 0.90 5.29 -2.56
C SER A 78 -0.50 4.66 -2.53
N TRP A 79 -0.78 3.76 -3.46
CA TRP A 79 -2.07 3.07 -3.53
C TRP A 79 -1.94 1.68 -4.15
N SER A 80 -2.94 0.84 -3.91
CA SER A 80 -3.06 -0.46 -4.56
C SER A 80 -3.53 -0.31 -6.01
N CYS A 81 -2.71 -0.80 -6.93
CA CYS A 81 -2.98 -1.06 -8.35
C CYS A 81 -2.62 -2.54 -8.65
#